data_AF-A0ABD1WKD4-F1
#
_entry.id   AF-A0ABD1WKD4-F1
#
_cell.length_a   1.000
_cell.length_b   1.000
_cell.length_c   1.000
_cell.angle_alpha   90.00
_cell.angle_beta   90.00
_cell.angle_gamma   90.00
#
_symmetry.space_group_name_H-M   'P 1'
#
loop_
_entity.id
_entity.type
_entity.pdbx_description
1 polymer ?
#
loop_
_entity_poly.entity_id
_entity_poly.type
_entity_poly.pdbx_seq_one_letter_code
_entity_poly.pdbx_strand_id
1 'polypeptide(L)'
;MTQVVRELESLRRDRVLRIFKLNTGLDDHAVMLMDDYLNQIEHVVKRMEVKTQDDFMVFEWFKTHVIHSKPNTSIGHQELCSLLSLWGKVKEEHISLLNAGIIIRQLIDQNMYWFAIPNIGSVLKGLSQGRNEVLSFLNRRKYKEMMLTPLEKKCLRLSPLDTRFHLRDLIGSGSLPSGYRDFLDFFISFRC
;
A
#
# COMPACT_ATOMS: atom_id res chain seq x y z
N MET A 1 4.53 22.90 7.63
CA MET A 1 4.34 21.44 7.83
C MET A 1 3.03 21.26 8.57
N THR A 2 2.04 20.60 7.96
CA THR A 2 0.65 20.51 8.46
C THR A 2 0.55 19.60 9.68
N GLN A 3 -0.41 19.87 10.57
CA GLN A 3 -0.66 19.13 11.82
C GLN A 3 -0.82 17.61 11.58
N VAL A 4 -1.52 17.24 10.52
CA VAL A 4 -1.73 15.84 10.09
C VAL A 4 -0.41 15.11 9.79
N VAL A 5 0.56 15.79 9.16
CA VAL A 5 1.87 15.19 8.87
C VAL A 5 2.65 14.94 10.17
N ARG A 6 2.53 15.82 11.16
CA ARG A 6 3.18 15.63 12.47
C ARG A 6 2.56 14.47 13.25
N GLU A 7 1.24 14.31 13.20
CA GLU A 7 0.53 13.21 13.85
C GLU A 7 0.85 11.86 13.22
N LEU A 8 0.87 11.77 11.88
CA LEU A 8 1.23 10.55 11.16
C LEU A 8 2.67 10.11 11.48
N GLU A 9 3.61 11.06 11.53
CA GLU A 9 5.00 10.78 11.93
C GLU A 9 5.14 10.41 13.41
N SER A 10 4.24 10.89 14.29
CA SER A 10 4.18 10.41 15.68
C SER A 10 3.72 8.96 15.73
N LEU A 11 2.58 8.64 15.11
CA LEU A 11 2.01 7.30 15.09
C LEU A 11 2.94 6.27 14.43
N ARG A 12 3.72 6.69 13.43
CA ARG A 12 4.77 5.88 12.82
C ARG A 12 5.93 5.62 13.79
N ARG A 13 6.38 6.64 14.52
CA ARG A 13 7.44 6.50 15.54
C ARG A 13 7.00 5.61 16.69
N ASP A 14 5.73 5.74 17.08
CA ASP A 14 5.10 4.95 18.15
C ASP A 14 4.72 3.53 17.69
N ARG A 15 5.03 3.16 16.43
CA ARG A 15 4.77 1.85 15.83
C ARG A 15 3.30 1.43 15.88
N VAL A 16 2.41 2.41 15.78
CA VAL A 16 0.97 2.17 15.66
C VAL A 16 0.61 1.92 14.19
N LEU A 17 1.30 2.60 13.28
CA LEU A 17 1.04 2.53 11.84
C LEU A 17 2.27 2.04 11.07
N ARG A 18 2.00 1.30 10.00
CA ARG A 18 2.97 0.94 8.97
C ARG A 18 2.65 1.60 7.65
N ILE A 19 3.70 2.07 6.99
CA ILE A 19 3.62 2.62 5.64
C ILE A 19 4.19 1.59 4.67
N PHE A 20 3.53 1.42 3.53
CA PHE A 20 3.95 0.55 2.43
C PHE A 20 4.04 1.36 1.16
N LYS A 21 5.05 1.09 0.32
CA LYS A 21 5.10 1.64 -1.03
C LYS A 21 4.25 0.76 -1.96
N LEU A 22 3.38 1.38 -2.75
CA LEU A 22 2.52 0.71 -3.70
C LEU A 22 3.04 0.87 -5.13
N ASN A 23 2.68 -0.07 -6.01
CA ASN A 23 3.09 -0.09 -7.41
C ASN A 23 2.03 0.48 -8.36
N THR A 24 1.09 1.26 -7.83
CA THR A 24 -0.04 1.83 -8.57
C THR A 24 0.24 3.23 -9.14
N GLY A 25 1.39 3.82 -8.78
CA GLY A 25 1.82 5.16 -9.16
C GLY A 25 3.26 5.45 -8.72
N LEU A 26 3.78 6.65 -9.02
CA LEU A 26 5.17 7.02 -8.68
C LEU A 26 5.43 7.18 -7.18
N ASP A 27 4.42 7.65 -6.43
CA ASP A 27 4.53 7.98 -5.00
C ASP A 27 3.31 7.49 -4.19
N ASP A 28 2.69 6.41 -4.65
CA ASP A 28 1.54 5.83 -3.95
C ASP A 28 2.00 5.06 -2.70
N HIS A 29 1.33 5.34 -1.59
CA HIS A 29 1.61 4.70 -0.31
C HIS A 29 0.31 4.19 0.32
N ALA A 30 0.40 3.05 1.01
CA ALA A 30 -0.65 2.57 1.89
C ALA A 30 -0.23 2.75 3.35
N VAL A 31 -1.22 3.01 4.20
CA VAL A 31 -1.05 3.06 5.65
C VAL A 31 -1.96 1.98 6.26
N MET A 32 -1.43 1.20 7.19
CA MET A 32 -2.16 0.14 7.90
C MET A 32 -1.80 0.16 9.38
N LEU A 33 -2.74 -0.21 10.24
CA LEU A 33 -2.42 -0.47 11.65
C LEU A 33 -1.43 -1.64 11.74
N MET A 34 -0.47 -1.52 12.65
CA MET A 34 0.54 -2.57 12.85
C MET A 34 -0.11 -3.88 13.29
N ASP A 35 -1.09 -3.84 14.17
CA ASP A 35 -1.83 -5.02 14.61
C ASP A 35 -2.56 -5.71 13.46
N ASP A 36 -3.24 -4.94 12.60
CA ASP A 36 -3.89 -5.48 11.41
C ASP A 36 -2.88 -6.13 10.46
N TYR A 37 -1.71 -5.51 10.30
CA TYR A 37 -0.65 -6.05 9.46
C TYR A 37 -0.09 -7.37 10.02
N LEU A 38 0.13 -7.46 11.33
CA LEU A 38 0.56 -8.71 11.99
C LEU A 38 -0.50 -9.80 11.83
N ASN A 39 -1.79 -9.46 12.00
CA ASN A 39 -2.90 -10.37 11.75
C ASN A 39 -2.95 -10.88 10.31
N GLN A 40 -2.64 -10.03 9.32
CA GLN A 40 -2.53 -10.46 7.91
C GLN A 40 -1.39 -11.46 7.71
N ILE A 41 -0.23 -11.27 8.35
CA ILE A 41 0.87 -12.23 8.29
C ILE A 41 0.42 -13.58 8.86
N GLU A 42 -0.26 -13.59 10.00
CA GLU A 42 -0.78 -14.84 10.59
C GLU A 42 -1.75 -15.56 9.66
N HIS A 43 -2.61 -14.83 8.95
CA HIS A 43 -3.50 -15.44 7.96
C HIS A 43 -2.73 -16.02 6.77
N VAL A 44 -1.62 -15.41 6.34
CA VAL A 44 -0.75 -15.99 5.31
C VAL A 44 -0.14 -17.30 5.81
N VAL A 45 0.43 -17.29 7.02
CA VAL A 45 1.06 -18.48 7.62
C VAL A 45 0.06 -19.62 7.77
N LYS A 46 -1.18 -19.35 8.21
CA LYS A 46 -2.25 -20.36 8.32
C LYS A 46 -2.68 -20.95 6.98
N ARG A 47 -2.61 -20.17 5.89
CA ARG A 47 -2.98 -20.61 4.54
C ARG A 47 -1.86 -21.36 3.83
N MET A 48 -0.62 -21.02 4.15
CA MET A 48 0.52 -21.80 3.70
C MET A 48 0.49 -23.13 4.43
N GLU A 49 0.50 -24.23 3.69
CA GLU A 49 0.72 -25.57 4.25
C GLU A 49 2.18 -25.69 4.71
N VAL A 50 2.57 -24.87 5.69
CA VAL A 50 3.95 -24.75 6.18
C VAL A 50 4.37 -26.13 6.68
N LYS A 51 5.36 -26.72 6.00
CA LYS A 51 5.68 -28.15 6.14
C LYS A 51 6.64 -28.42 7.30
N THR A 52 7.42 -27.42 7.70
CA THR A 52 8.47 -27.57 8.71
C THR A 52 8.33 -26.54 9.83
N GLN A 53 8.83 -26.90 11.02
CA GLN A 53 8.90 -25.98 12.15
C GLN A 53 9.81 -24.78 11.85
N ASP A 54 10.90 -25.00 11.11
CA ASP A 54 11.84 -23.94 10.69
C ASP A 54 11.16 -22.88 9.80
N ASP A 55 10.30 -23.31 8.87
CA ASP A 55 9.53 -22.40 8.00
C ASP A 55 8.56 -21.54 8.81
N PHE A 56 7.93 -22.10 9.86
CA PHE A 56 7.06 -21.32 10.74
C PHE A 56 7.86 -20.29 11.54
N MET A 57 9.03 -20.68 12.05
CA MET A 57 9.90 -19.83 12.85
C MET A 57 10.40 -18.61 12.09
N VAL A 58 10.62 -18.69 10.76
CA VAL A 58 11.04 -17.50 9.99
C VAL A 58 10.01 -16.37 10.07
N PHE A 59 8.71 -16.66 10.11
CA PHE A 59 7.69 -15.63 10.22
C PHE A 59 7.68 -14.98 11.60
N GLU A 60 7.92 -15.76 12.66
CA GLU A 60 8.08 -15.22 14.02
C GLU A 60 9.33 -14.34 14.13
N TRP A 61 10.44 -14.76 13.53
CA TRP A 61 11.65 -13.94 13.47
C TRP A 61 11.40 -12.65 12.67
N PHE A 62 10.67 -12.74 11.56
CA PHE A 62 10.32 -11.59 10.74
C PHE A 62 9.47 -10.58 11.53
N LYS A 63 8.40 -11.02 12.20
CA LYS A 63 7.55 -10.16 13.05
C LYS A 63 8.38 -9.50 14.17
N THR A 64 9.21 -10.28 14.86
CA THR A 64 9.92 -9.81 16.06
C THR A 64 11.11 -8.92 15.74
N HIS A 65 11.91 -9.26 14.73
CA HIS A 65 13.21 -8.61 14.46
C HIS A 65 13.18 -7.68 13.27
N VAL A 66 12.47 -8.04 12.20
CA VAL A 66 12.47 -7.25 10.97
C VAL A 66 11.45 -6.11 11.09
N ILE A 67 10.20 -6.44 11.41
CA ILE A 67 9.11 -5.47 11.46
C ILE A 67 9.34 -4.40 12.53
N HIS A 68 9.76 -4.80 13.73
CA HIS A 68 10.02 -3.87 14.83
C HIS A 68 11.26 -2.99 14.62
N SER A 69 12.31 -3.51 13.98
CA SER A 69 13.57 -2.78 13.82
C SER A 69 13.57 -1.87 12.58
N LYS A 70 12.64 -2.07 11.65
CA LYS A 70 12.61 -1.37 10.35
C LYS A 70 11.27 -0.67 10.11
N PRO A 71 11.15 0.62 10.49
CA PRO A 71 9.97 1.43 10.22
C PRO A 71 9.90 1.94 8.77
N ASN A 72 10.89 1.62 7.94
CA ASN A 72 10.93 2.00 6.53
C ASN A 72 10.09 1.04 5.66
N THR A 73 9.77 1.47 4.45
CA THR A 73 9.00 0.69 3.47
C THR A 73 9.82 -0.41 2.79
N SER A 74 11.14 -0.40 2.99
CA SER A 74 12.09 -1.30 2.32
C SER A 74 13.18 -1.81 3.26
N ILE A 75 13.82 -2.91 2.85
CA ILE A 75 14.96 -3.53 3.53
C ILE A 75 15.93 -4.13 2.51
N GLY A 76 17.23 -3.98 2.76
CA GLY A 76 18.27 -4.61 1.93
C GLY A 76 18.43 -6.10 2.24
N HIS A 77 18.86 -6.89 1.25
CA HIS A 77 18.98 -8.34 1.37
C HIS A 77 19.94 -8.76 2.48
N GLN A 78 21.13 -8.17 2.52
CA GLN A 78 22.13 -8.47 3.57
C GLN A 78 21.59 -8.14 4.96
N GLU A 79 20.86 -7.04 5.08
CA GLU A 79 20.25 -6.62 6.34
C GLU A 79 19.10 -7.52 6.76
N LEU A 80 18.23 -7.91 5.82
CA LEU A 80 17.16 -8.89 6.05
C LEU A 80 17.74 -10.21 6.55
N CYS A 81 18.76 -10.74 5.87
CA CYS A 81 19.43 -11.96 6.26
C CYS A 81 20.09 -11.83 7.64
N SER A 82 20.73 -10.70 7.93
CA SER A 82 21.35 -10.42 9.24
C SER A 82 20.31 -10.44 10.37
N LEU A 83 19.19 -9.73 10.21
CA LEU A 83 18.12 -9.68 11.22
C LEU A 83 17.44 -11.03 11.43
N LEU A 84 17.18 -11.78 10.37
CA LEU A 84 16.59 -13.12 10.47
C LEU A 84 17.58 -14.12 11.08
N SER A 85 18.89 -13.94 10.87
CA SER A 85 19.92 -14.87 11.38
C SER A 85 20.23 -14.69 12.86
N LEU A 86 19.67 -13.69 13.52
CA LEU A 86 19.87 -13.46 14.97
C LEU A 86 19.41 -14.66 15.82
N TRP A 87 18.43 -15.43 15.35
CA TRP A 87 17.79 -16.51 16.12
C TRP A 87 17.82 -17.87 15.42
N GLY A 88 18.49 -17.99 14.28
CA GLY A 88 18.57 -19.23 13.54
C GLY A 88 19.33 -19.13 12.23
N LYS A 89 19.46 -20.27 11.54
CA LYS A 89 20.15 -20.33 10.25
C LYS A 89 19.16 -19.99 9.13
N VAL A 90 19.37 -18.85 8.48
CA VAL A 90 18.54 -18.40 7.36
C VAL A 90 19.08 -18.97 6.05
N LYS A 91 18.18 -19.45 5.21
CA LYS A 91 18.46 -19.93 3.86
C LYS A 91 17.62 -19.15 2.85
N GLU A 92 18.00 -19.21 1.57
CA GLU A 92 17.25 -18.52 0.51
C GLU A 92 15.81 -19.05 0.35
N GLU A 93 15.55 -20.31 0.72
CA GLU A 93 14.19 -20.87 0.79
C GLU A 93 13.30 -20.11 1.77
N HIS A 94 13.84 -19.68 2.91
CA HIS A 94 13.11 -18.86 3.89
C HIS A 94 12.81 -17.45 3.35
N ILE A 95 13.74 -16.85 2.60
CA ILE A 95 13.51 -15.56 1.94
C ILE A 95 12.45 -15.69 0.84
N SER A 96 12.49 -16.77 0.08
CA SER A 96 11.49 -17.08 -0.95
C SER A 96 10.10 -17.27 -0.36
N LEU A 97 10.01 -17.87 0.83
CA LEU A 97 8.77 -18.04 1.58
C LEU A 97 8.18 -16.69 2.01
N LEU A 98 9.00 -15.76 2.51
CA LEU A 98 8.56 -14.40 2.82
C LEU A 98 8.12 -13.63 1.55
N ASN A 99 8.78 -13.88 0.42
CA ASN A 99 8.46 -13.25 -0.87
C ASN A 99 7.12 -13.73 -1.46
N ALA A 100 6.43 -14.68 -0.84
CA ALA A 100 5.09 -15.12 -1.24
C ALA A 100 3.95 -14.19 -0.75
N GLY A 101 4.26 -12.92 -0.48
CA GLY A 101 3.26 -11.87 -0.24
C GLY A 101 3.53 -10.95 0.95
N ILE A 102 4.59 -11.19 1.72
CA ILE A 102 4.98 -10.35 2.88
C ILE A 102 6.06 -9.34 2.49
N ILE A 103 6.98 -9.76 1.62
CA ILE A 103 7.94 -8.89 0.95
C ILE A 103 7.83 -9.06 -0.57
N ILE A 104 8.30 -8.06 -1.30
CA ILE A 104 8.39 -8.06 -2.76
C ILE A 104 9.81 -7.62 -3.13
N ARG A 105 10.54 -8.44 -3.89
CA ARG A 105 11.85 -8.04 -4.43
C ARG A 105 11.67 -6.90 -5.44
N GLN A 106 12.47 -5.84 -5.33
CA GLN A 106 12.41 -4.72 -6.27
C GLN A 106 12.94 -5.15 -7.65
N LEU A 107 12.34 -4.59 -8.70
CA LEU A 107 12.75 -4.86 -10.09
C LEU A 107 14.07 -4.15 -10.46
N ILE A 108 14.30 -2.96 -9.91
CA ILE A 108 15.46 -2.12 -10.23
C ILE A 108 16.69 -2.57 -9.44
N ASP A 109 16.52 -2.84 -8.15
CA ASP A 109 17.58 -3.31 -7.26
C ASP A 109 17.21 -4.67 -6.66
N GLN A 110 17.79 -5.73 -7.21
CA GLN A 110 17.53 -7.10 -6.76
C GLN A 110 18.02 -7.38 -5.34
N ASN A 111 18.86 -6.51 -4.76
CA ASN A 111 19.30 -6.59 -3.38
C ASN A 111 18.37 -5.85 -2.41
N MET A 112 17.24 -5.32 -2.88
CA MET A 112 16.28 -4.61 -2.06
C MET A 112 14.89 -5.24 -2.12
N TYR A 113 14.20 -5.23 -0.99
CA TYR A 113 12.83 -5.69 -0.86
C TYR A 113 11.93 -4.56 -0.37
N TRP A 114 10.70 -4.52 -0.86
CA TRP A 114 9.61 -3.76 -0.28
C TRP A 114 8.79 -4.64 0.64
N PHE A 115 8.35 -4.08 1.75
CA PHE A 115 7.30 -4.71 2.53
C PHE A 115 6.00 -4.64 1.76
N ALA A 116 5.25 -5.74 1.79
CA ALA A 116 4.00 -5.88 1.07
C ALA A 116 2.86 -6.17 2.05
N ILE A 117 1.67 -5.71 1.66
CA ILE A 117 0.43 -6.08 2.32
C ILE A 117 -0.04 -7.38 1.65
N PRO A 118 -0.16 -8.49 2.40
CA PRO A 118 -0.64 -9.74 1.83
C PRO A 118 -2.00 -9.59 1.16
N ASN A 119 -2.20 -10.25 0.02
CA ASN A 119 -3.45 -10.27 -0.74
C ASN A 119 -3.95 -8.90 -1.26
N ILE A 120 -3.12 -7.84 -1.22
CA ILE A 120 -3.54 -6.48 -1.62
C ILE A 120 -3.79 -6.32 -3.12
N GLY A 121 -3.35 -7.27 -3.94
CA GLY A 121 -3.37 -7.16 -5.41
C GLY A 121 -4.75 -6.90 -6.01
N SER A 122 -5.83 -7.47 -5.44
CA SER A 122 -7.20 -7.20 -5.90
C SER A 122 -7.63 -5.76 -5.66
N VAL A 123 -7.25 -5.19 -4.50
CA VAL A 123 -7.50 -3.80 -4.14
C VAL A 123 -6.70 -2.85 -5.04
N LEU A 124 -5.40 -3.12 -5.24
CA LEU A 124 -4.56 -2.31 -6.13
C LEU A 124 -5.06 -2.33 -7.58
N LYS A 125 -5.49 -3.51 -8.06
CA LYS A 125 -6.10 -3.63 -9.38
C LYS A 125 -7.37 -2.78 -9.48
N GLY A 126 -8.26 -2.88 -8.49
CA GLY A 126 -9.48 -2.05 -8.44
C GLY A 126 -9.18 -0.55 -8.36
N LEU A 127 -8.12 -0.15 -7.66
CA LEU A 127 -7.65 1.23 -7.59
C LEU A 127 -7.21 1.73 -8.98
N SER A 128 -6.25 1.04 -9.60
CA SER A 128 -5.75 1.42 -10.94
C SER A 128 -6.83 1.41 -12.00
N GLN A 129 -7.72 0.41 -11.98
CA GLN A 129 -8.81 0.32 -12.95
C GLN A 129 -9.85 1.42 -12.77
N GLY A 130 -10.21 1.76 -11.53
CA GLY A 130 -11.15 2.86 -11.26
C GLY A 130 -10.59 4.23 -11.66
N ARG A 131 -9.31 4.51 -11.38
CA ARG A 131 -8.61 5.71 -11.87
C ARG A 131 -8.72 5.84 -13.39
N ASN A 132 -8.38 4.77 -14.11
CA ASN A 132 -8.43 4.73 -15.56
C ASN A 132 -9.85 4.91 -16.10
N GLU A 133 -10.85 4.33 -15.45
CA GLU A 133 -12.26 4.45 -15.84
C GLU A 133 -12.76 5.90 -15.67
N VAL A 134 -12.45 6.57 -14.55
CA VAL A 134 -12.77 7.99 -14.33
C VAL A 134 -12.09 8.87 -15.37
N LEU A 135 -10.79 8.67 -15.61
CA LEU A 135 -10.04 9.41 -16.64
C LEU A 135 -10.62 9.17 -18.04
N SER A 136 -11.14 7.97 -18.32
CA SER A 136 -11.77 7.66 -19.61
C SER A 136 -13.05 8.47 -19.86
N PHE A 137 -13.83 8.77 -18.81
CA PHE A 137 -15.02 9.62 -18.96
C PHE A 137 -14.67 11.05 -19.37
N LEU A 138 -13.54 11.56 -18.87
CA LEU A 138 -13.03 12.88 -19.20
C LEU A 138 -12.40 12.88 -20.59
N ASN A 139 -11.49 11.95 -20.87
CA ASN A 139 -10.74 11.88 -22.13
C ASN A 139 -11.62 11.74 -23.39
N ARG A 140 -12.85 11.23 -23.26
CA ARG A 140 -13.81 11.14 -24.37
C ARG A 140 -14.49 12.47 -24.72
N ARG A 141 -14.34 13.51 -23.90
CA ARG A 141 -14.94 14.83 -24.12
C ARG A 141 -13.98 15.74 -24.86
N LYS A 142 -14.50 16.60 -25.75
CA LYS A 142 -13.72 17.56 -26.54
C LYS A 142 -12.77 18.41 -25.68
N TYR A 143 -13.25 18.85 -24.52
CA TYR A 143 -12.51 19.71 -23.60
C TYR A 143 -11.89 18.94 -22.42
N LYS A 144 -12.01 17.61 -22.38
CA LYS A 144 -11.58 16.76 -21.25
C LYS A 144 -12.18 17.14 -19.88
N GLU A 145 -13.36 17.76 -19.93
CA GLU A 145 -14.07 18.29 -18.78
C GLU A 145 -15.50 17.74 -18.72
N MET A 146 -16.04 17.66 -17.50
CA MET A 146 -17.40 17.25 -17.18
C MET A 146 -17.84 17.93 -15.88
N MET A 147 -19.11 18.31 -15.78
CA MET A 147 -19.67 18.75 -14.50
C MET A 147 -19.50 17.68 -13.42
N LEU A 148 -19.17 18.09 -12.20
CA LEU A 148 -18.88 17.19 -11.08
C LEU A 148 -20.08 16.29 -10.74
N THR A 149 -21.29 16.84 -10.63
CA THR A 149 -22.47 16.07 -10.22
C THR A 149 -22.83 14.92 -11.19
N PRO A 150 -22.82 15.10 -12.53
CA PRO A 150 -22.92 13.97 -13.46
C PRO A 150 -21.77 12.97 -13.38
N LEU A 151 -20.55 13.43 -13.06
CA LEU A 151 -19.37 12.58 -12.96
C LEU A 151 -19.44 11.68 -11.71
N GLU A 152 -19.79 12.24 -10.56
CA GLU A 152 -19.97 11.51 -9.30
C GLU A 152 -21.04 10.42 -9.38
N LYS A 153 -22.07 10.63 -10.22
CA LYS A 153 -23.15 9.66 -10.45
C LYS A 153 -22.78 8.56 -11.45
N LYS A 154 -21.58 8.57 -12.04
CA LYS A 154 -21.12 7.46 -12.89
C LYS A 154 -20.92 6.22 -12.04
N CYS A 155 -21.37 5.08 -12.56
CA CYS A 155 -21.10 3.78 -11.96
C CYS A 155 -19.79 3.24 -12.55
N LEU A 156 -18.82 2.94 -11.68
CA LEU A 156 -17.57 2.27 -12.06
C LEU A 156 -17.80 0.78 -12.13
N ARG A 157 -17.35 0.15 -13.22
CA ARG A 157 -17.52 -1.29 -13.47
C ARG A 157 -16.30 -2.09 -13.06
N LEU A 158 -15.15 -1.44 -13.01
CA LEU A 158 -13.85 -2.10 -12.85
C LEU A 158 -13.24 -1.87 -11.45
N SER A 159 -13.94 -1.16 -10.57
CA SER A 159 -13.46 -0.87 -9.22
C SER A 159 -14.52 -1.21 -8.18
N PRO A 160 -14.14 -1.80 -7.03
CA PRO A 160 -15.01 -1.96 -5.89
C PRO A 160 -15.19 -0.64 -5.09
N LEU A 161 -14.41 0.40 -5.39
CA LEU A 161 -14.45 1.70 -4.72
C LEU A 161 -15.35 2.67 -5.51
N ASP A 162 -16.09 3.52 -4.79
CA ASP A 162 -17.05 4.44 -5.41
C ASP A 162 -16.37 5.57 -6.21
N THR A 163 -17.10 6.19 -7.13
CA THR A 163 -16.56 7.26 -7.99
C THR A 163 -16.04 8.45 -7.18
N ARG A 164 -16.63 8.73 -6.02
CA ARG A 164 -16.19 9.82 -5.14
C ARG A 164 -14.83 9.53 -4.53
N PHE A 165 -14.55 8.28 -4.16
CA PHE A 165 -13.23 7.85 -3.73
C PHE A 165 -12.19 8.15 -4.80
N HIS A 166 -12.40 7.68 -6.04
CA HIS A 166 -11.45 7.87 -7.13
C HIS A 166 -11.26 9.33 -7.51
N LEU A 167 -12.31 10.15 -7.46
CA LEU A 167 -12.19 11.59 -7.69
C LEU A 167 -11.30 12.25 -6.62
N ARG A 168 -11.52 11.94 -5.35
CA ARG A 168 -10.68 12.46 -4.24
C ARG A 168 -9.23 12.01 -4.37
N ASP A 169 -9.03 10.73 -4.69
CA ASP A 169 -7.69 10.16 -4.90
C ASP A 169 -6.96 10.79 -6.10
N LEU A 170 -7.63 10.98 -7.24
CA LEU A 170 -7.03 11.61 -8.42
C LEU A 170 -6.73 13.10 -8.20
N ILE A 171 -7.51 13.78 -7.37
CA ILE A 171 -7.25 15.18 -6.98
C ILE A 171 -6.07 15.25 -6.03
N GLY A 172 -6.07 14.40 -5.00
CA GLY A 172 -4.97 14.30 -4.03
C GLY A 172 -3.64 13.95 -4.70
N SER A 173 -3.66 13.08 -5.72
CA SER A 173 -2.47 12.74 -6.51
C SER A 173 -2.10 13.78 -7.58
N GLY A 174 -2.94 14.79 -7.79
CA GLY A 174 -2.72 15.83 -8.79
C GLY A 174 -2.87 15.36 -10.24
N SER A 175 -3.50 14.20 -10.46
CA SER A 175 -3.68 13.57 -11.77
C SER A 175 -4.86 14.15 -12.57
N LEU A 176 -5.71 14.98 -11.96
CA LEU A 176 -6.77 15.71 -12.66
C LEU A 176 -6.34 17.12 -13.10
N PRO A 177 -6.90 17.64 -14.23
CA PRO A 177 -6.72 19.03 -14.64
C PRO A 177 -7.13 20.03 -13.54
N SER A 178 -6.46 21.18 -13.51
CA SER A 178 -6.61 22.22 -12.48
C SER A 178 -8.04 22.69 -12.22
N GLY A 179 -8.93 22.63 -13.22
CA GLY A 179 -10.35 23.02 -13.08
C GLY A 179 -11.16 22.22 -12.06
N TYR A 180 -10.65 21.09 -11.55
CA TYR A 180 -11.30 20.31 -10.49
C TYR A 180 -10.73 20.56 -9.09
N ARG A 181 -9.57 21.24 -8.96
CA ARG A 181 -8.97 21.53 -7.64
C ARG A 181 -9.77 22.60 -6.89
N ASP A 182 -10.11 23.69 -7.57
CA ASP A 182 -10.78 24.85 -6.97
C ASP A 182 -12.22 24.54 -6.51
N PHE A 183 -12.89 23.58 -7.14
CA PHE A 183 -14.27 23.19 -6.79
C PHE A 183 -14.38 22.29 -5.56
N LEU A 184 -13.30 21.60 -5.17
CA LEU A 184 -13.32 20.66 -4.04
C LEU A 184 -12.63 21.20 -2.77
N ASP A 185 -11.76 22.20 -2.88
CA ASP A 185 -11.31 22.98 -1.72
C ASP A 185 -12.50 23.65 -1.00
N PHE A 186 -13.55 24.01 -1.76
CA PHE A 186 -14.80 24.53 -1.19
C PHE A 186 -15.65 23.46 -0.48
N PHE A 187 -15.57 22.20 -0.90
CA PHE A 187 -16.37 21.09 -0.36
C PHE A 187 -15.71 20.35 0.80
N ILE A 188 -14.38 20.29 0.84
CA ILE A 188 -13.63 19.72 1.97
C ILE A 188 -13.74 20.62 3.21
N SER A 189 -13.88 21.95 3.02
CA SER A 189 -14.03 22.91 4.12
C SER A 189 -15.37 22.82 4.87
N PHE A 190 -16.40 22.16 4.32
CA PHE A 190 -17.76 22.14 4.87
C PHE A 190 -18.29 20.78 5.34
N ARG A 191 -17.44 19.75 5.43
CA ARG A 191 -17.81 18.44 6.01
C ARG A 191 -16.69 17.81 6.86
N CYS A 192 -16.13 18.62 7.76
CA CYS A 192 -15.56 18.13 9.02
C CYS A 192 -16.49 18.55 10.17
#